data_AF-I0IRJ0-F1
#
_entry.id   AF-I0IRJ0-F1
#
_cell.length_a   1.000
_cell.length_b   1.000
_cell.length_c   1.000
_cell.angle_alpha   90.00
_cell.angle_beta   90.00
_cell.angle_gamma   90.00
#
_symmetry.space_group_name_H-M   'P 1'
#
loop_
_entity.id
_entity.type
_entity.pdbx_description
1 polymer ?
#
loop_
_entity_poly.entity_id
_entity_poly.type
_entity_poly.pdbx_seq_one_letter_code
_entity_poly.pdbx_strand_id
1 'polypeptide(L)'
;MGLQEGSSRRMNEGSESLETSSPMGSPRFRNHGNGLVFFTRAMILLVGLLLVSGCGSEPSYRQAFNSSEQIQGNTESISASEDRTWAASLRVLSQQGFMVRSADKANAIILADREMTDQNDKNVSYQITSTVTFVPLGQGITQVSLAANQTTELHRKEYVWWHLLWLIPLFPIGSEYNSVVTQRGTVQNPEFYAGFFDNLKVLLKDKTANGIKK
;
A
#
# COMPACT_ATOMS: atom_id res chain seq x y z
N MET A 1 -42.31 37.68 -29.80
CA MET A 1 -41.85 36.44 -30.46
C MET A 1 -42.40 35.30 -29.61
N GLY A 2 -43.59 34.76 -29.87
CA GLY A 2 -44.00 34.04 -31.08
C GLY A 2 -43.49 32.60 -30.91
N LEU A 3 -44.30 31.55 -30.74
CA LEU A 3 -45.48 31.07 -31.48
C LEU A 3 -46.36 30.25 -30.48
N GLN A 4 -47.71 30.39 -30.41
CA GLN A 4 -48.74 29.73 -31.25
C GLN A 4 -48.48 28.26 -31.58
N GLU A 5 -49.42 27.33 -31.71
CA GLU A 5 -50.84 27.07 -31.36
C GLU A 5 -51.15 25.72 -32.07
N GLY A 6 -52.16 24.97 -31.63
CA GLY A 6 -52.71 23.80 -32.36
C GLY A 6 -52.84 22.56 -31.47
N SER A 7 -54.00 22.15 -30.92
CA SER A 7 -55.43 22.16 -31.30
C SER A 7 -55.84 21.11 -32.35
N SER A 8 -56.38 19.98 -31.88
CA SER A 8 -57.46 19.15 -32.46
C SER A 8 -57.75 17.97 -31.51
N ARG A 9 -58.80 17.93 -30.68
CA ARG A 9 -60.26 17.68 -30.91
C ARG A 9 -60.59 16.41 -31.73
N ARG A 10 -61.17 15.39 -31.07
CA ARG A 10 -62.57 14.89 -31.20
C ARG A 10 -62.77 13.52 -30.52
N MET A 11 -63.78 13.41 -29.64
CA MET A 11 -65.02 12.57 -29.71
C MET A 11 -64.74 11.05 -29.63
N ASN A 12 -65.15 10.25 -28.63
CA ASN A 12 -66.39 10.09 -27.84
C ASN A 12 -67.66 9.87 -28.68
N GLU A 13 -68.09 8.60 -28.81
CA GLU A 13 -69.48 8.13 -28.88
C GLU A 13 -69.58 6.60 -28.99
N GLY A 14 -70.65 6.02 -28.42
CA GLY A 14 -71.09 4.62 -28.54
C GLY A 14 -71.11 3.87 -27.19
N SER A 15 -72.14 3.90 -26.32
CA SER A 15 -73.48 3.22 -26.39
C SER A 15 -73.37 1.77 -26.92
N GLU A 16 -73.81 0.71 -26.25
CA GLU A 16 -75.16 0.41 -25.74
C GLU A 16 -75.14 -0.73 -24.68
N SER A 17 -76.34 -0.96 -24.16
CA SER A 17 -76.78 -1.66 -22.95
C SER A 17 -77.10 -3.17 -23.08
N LEU A 18 -77.37 -3.77 -21.90
CA LEU A 18 -78.35 -4.85 -21.61
C LEU A 18 -77.98 -6.30 -21.98
N GLU A 19 -77.75 -7.16 -20.96
CA GLU A 19 -78.70 -8.20 -20.52
C GLU A 19 -78.08 -9.26 -19.57
N THR A 20 -78.75 -9.41 -18.43
CA THR A 20 -79.17 -10.63 -17.72
C THR A 20 -78.25 -11.84 -17.44
N SER A 21 -78.42 -12.31 -16.20
CA SER A 21 -78.32 -13.68 -15.69
C SER A 21 -76.97 -14.15 -15.10
N SER A 22 -76.94 -14.14 -13.77
CA SER A 22 -76.05 -15.00 -12.98
C SER A 22 -76.56 -16.45 -12.99
N PRO A 23 -75.65 -17.42 -12.91
CA PRO A 23 -75.88 -18.53 -12.02
C PRO A 23 -74.80 -18.66 -10.94
N MET A 24 -75.33 -18.91 -9.76
CA MET A 24 -74.72 -19.34 -8.51
C MET A 24 -73.65 -20.43 -8.70
N GLY A 25 -72.48 -20.25 -8.10
CA GLY A 25 -71.42 -21.25 -8.08
C GLY A 25 -70.13 -20.77 -7.41
N SER A 26 -70.06 -20.89 -6.08
CA SER A 26 -68.84 -20.68 -5.30
C SER A 26 -67.71 -21.64 -5.70
N PRO A 27 -66.44 -21.20 -5.67
CA PRO A 27 -65.61 -21.68 -4.57
C PRO A 27 -64.71 -20.60 -3.95
N ARG A 28 -64.41 -20.82 -2.67
CA ARG A 28 -63.52 -20.03 -1.80
C ARG A 28 -62.19 -19.69 -2.49
N PHE A 29 -61.95 -18.41 -2.78
CA PHE A 29 -60.59 -17.92 -2.99
C PHE A 29 -59.99 -17.44 -1.67
N ARG A 30 -58.97 -18.20 -1.29
CA ARG A 30 -58.15 -18.10 -0.09
C ARG A 30 -57.40 -16.78 -0.11
N ASN A 31 -57.61 -15.99 0.94
CA ASN A 31 -56.91 -14.75 1.24
C ASN A 31 -55.39 -14.99 1.21
N HIS A 32 -54.67 -14.41 0.24
CA HIS A 32 -53.19 -14.37 0.16
C HIS A 32 -52.75 -12.96 -0.28
N GLY A 33 -53.21 -11.93 0.44
CA GLY A 33 -52.84 -10.54 0.19
C GLY A 33 -51.66 -10.00 0.99
N ASN A 34 -50.93 -10.83 1.75
CA ASN A 34 -49.90 -10.35 2.68
C ASN A 34 -48.47 -10.80 2.36
N GLY A 35 -48.21 -11.64 1.35
CA GLY A 35 -46.84 -12.09 1.07
C GLY A 35 -45.95 -11.00 0.45
N LEU A 36 -46.50 -10.19 -0.45
CA LEU A 36 -45.73 -9.28 -1.31
C LEU A 36 -45.15 -8.06 -0.56
N VAL A 37 -45.83 -7.61 0.49
CA VAL A 37 -45.42 -6.43 1.29
C VAL A 37 -44.31 -6.79 2.29
N PHE A 38 -44.26 -8.03 2.76
CA PHE A 38 -43.20 -8.49 3.67
C PHE A 38 -41.87 -8.72 2.93
N PHE A 39 -41.91 -9.27 1.70
CA PHE A 39 -40.69 -9.48 0.90
C PHE A 39 -40.02 -8.16 0.49
N THR A 40 -40.80 -7.15 0.11
CA THR A 40 -40.26 -5.83 -0.27
C THR A 40 -39.67 -5.08 0.93
N ARG A 41 -40.32 -5.12 2.09
CA ARG A 41 -39.78 -4.55 3.33
C ARG A 41 -38.51 -5.26 3.82
N ALA A 42 -38.45 -6.59 3.69
CA ALA A 42 -37.26 -7.37 4.05
C ALA A 42 -36.06 -7.08 3.12
N MET A 43 -36.29 -6.90 1.82
CA MET A 43 -35.25 -6.58 0.85
C MET A 43 -34.66 -5.18 1.08
N ILE A 44 -35.50 -4.18 1.38
CA ILE A 44 -35.05 -2.81 1.69
C ILE A 44 -34.21 -2.77 2.98
N LEU A 45 -34.58 -3.55 4.00
CA LEU A 45 -33.80 -3.69 5.24
C LEU A 45 -32.44 -4.36 5.00
N LEU A 46 -32.39 -5.37 4.12
CA LEU A 46 -31.15 -6.06 3.76
C LEU A 46 -30.18 -5.13 3.00
N VAL A 47 -30.69 -4.34 2.05
CA VAL A 47 -29.90 -3.36 1.29
C VAL A 47 -29.41 -2.21 2.20
N GLY A 48 -30.24 -1.78 3.16
CA GLY A 48 -29.83 -0.79 4.16
C GLY A 48 -28.70 -1.26 5.08
N LEU A 49 -28.68 -2.55 5.44
CA LEU A 49 -27.62 -3.15 6.26
C LEU A 49 -26.28 -3.28 5.51
N LEU A 50 -26.30 -3.50 4.18
CA LEU A 50 -25.08 -3.60 3.37
C LEU A 50 -24.38 -2.25 3.15
N LEU A 51 -25.10 -1.13 3.28
CA LEU A 51 -24.55 0.22 3.07
C LEU A 51 -23.82 0.79 4.30
N VAL A 52 -23.90 0.16 5.48
CA VAL A 52 -23.24 0.65 6.72
C VAL A 52 -21.85 0.04 6.95
N SER A 53 -21.45 -0.95 6.15
CA SER A 53 -20.17 -1.66 6.30
C SER A 53 -18.94 -0.92 5.73
N GLY A 54 -19.05 0.35 5.36
CA GLY A 54 -18.04 1.05 4.56
C GLY A 54 -17.51 2.34 5.19
N CYS A 55 -17.13 2.34 6.46
CA CYS A 55 -16.29 3.42 7.02
C CYS A 55 -15.14 2.78 7.81
N GLY A 56 -14.18 2.21 7.07
CA GLY A 56 -12.89 1.90 7.65
C GLY A 56 -12.23 3.21 8.04
N SER A 57 -12.09 3.45 9.34
CA SER A 57 -11.35 4.59 9.86
C SER A 57 -9.92 4.54 9.33
N GLU A 58 -9.50 5.58 8.60
CA GLU A 58 -8.10 5.74 8.21
C GLU A 58 -7.22 5.78 9.48
N PRO A 59 -6.05 5.12 9.48
CA PRO A 59 -5.11 5.25 10.57
C PRO A 59 -4.74 6.73 10.75
N SER A 60 -5.04 7.27 11.94
CA SER A 60 -4.77 8.67 12.25
C SER A 60 -3.27 8.90 12.35
N TYR A 61 -2.74 9.96 11.72
CA TYR A 61 -1.34 10.38 11.83
C TYR A 61 -0.85 10.52 13.29
N ARG A 62 -1.75 10.73 14.25
CA ARG A 62 -1.42 10.73 15.69
C ARG A 62 -0.78 9.42 16.17
N GLN A 63 -1.09 8.30 15.52
CA GLN A 63 -0.47 7.00 15.81
C GLN A 63 1.01 6.96 15.41
N ALA A 64 1.45 7.78 14.44
CA ALA A 64 2.86 7.85 14.01
C ALA A 64 3.81 8.36 15.11
N PHE A 65 3.27 8.99 16.17
CA PHE A 65 4.05 9.44 17.33
C PHE A 65 3.86 8.56 18.56
N ASN A 66 3.14 7.44 18.44
CA ASN A 66 2.96 6.55 19.56
C ASN A 66 4.25 5.75 19.82
N SER A 67 4.60 5.56 21.09
CA SER A 67 5.75 4.76 21.52
C SER A 67 5.74 3.31 21.00
N SER A 68 4.57 2.77 20.64
CA SER A 68 4.43 1.46 20.00
C SER A 68 5.04 1.38 18.60
N GLU A 69 5.13 2.51 17.90
CA GLU A 69 5.74 2.61 16.56
C GLU A 69 7.24 2.98 16.63
N GLN A 70 7.80 3.09 17.84
CA GLN A 70 9.21 3.39 18.03
C GLN A 70 10.06 2.18 17.62
N ILE A 71 10.97 2.40 16.67
CA ILE A 71 11.91 1.37 16.21
C ILE A 71 12.92 1.09 17.34
N GLN A 72 12.83 -0.09 17.94
CA GLN A 72 13.74 -0.48 19.02
C GLN A 72 15.14 -0.77 18.48
N GLY A 73 16.17 -0.28 19.18
CA GLY A 73 17.57 -0.55 18.83
C GLY A 73 18.08 0.18 17.59
N ASN A 74 17.33 1.15 17.07
CA ASN A 74 17.73 1.93 15.89
C ASN A 74 18.83 2.96 16.19
N THR A 75 19.16 3.18 17.46
CA THR A 75 20.11 4.18 17.91
C THR A 75 21.08 3.56 18.92
N GLU A 76 22.38 3.82 18.76
CA GLU A 76 23.40 3.34 19.69
C GLU A 76 24.54 4.36 19.89
N SER A 77 25.09 4.42 21.10
CA SER A 77 26.26 5.23 21.43
C SER A 77 27.55 4.45 21.20
N ILE A 78 28.42 4.97 20.35
CA ILE A 78 29.66 4.34 19.94
C ILE A 78 30.84 5.10 20.56
N SER A 79 31.70 4.39 21.29
CA SER A 79 32.92 4.94 21.90
C SER A 79 34.05 5.14 20.87
N ALA A 80 33.79 5.95 19.85
CA ALA A 80 34.78 6.40 18.87
C ALA A 80 34.44 7.81 18.37
N SER A 81 35.46 8.53 17.88
CA SER A 81 35.25 9.84 17.28
C SER A 81 34.36 9.74 16.04
N GLU A 82 33.65 10.83 15.74
CA GLU A 82 32.73 10.90 14.61
C GLU A 82 33.38 10.49 13.29
N ASP A 83 34.60 10.96 13.01
CA ASP A 83 35.36 10.58 11.82
C ASP A 83 35.62 9.08 11.70
N ARG A 84 35.92 8.41 12.82
CA ARG A 84 36.17 6.96 12.83
C ARG A 84 34.87 6.20 12.64
N THR A 85 33.83 6.63 13.34
CA THR A 85 32.48 6.04 13.29
C THR A 85 31.87 6.20 11.89
N TRP A 86 32.06 7.35 11.25
CA TRP A 86 31.66 7.64 9.88
C TRP A 86 32.34 6.69 8.88
N ALA A 87 33.67 6.63 8.92
CA ALA A 87 34.44 5.78 8.01
C ALA A 87 34.13 4.28 8.21
N ALA A 88 33.93 3.85 9.46
CA ALA A 88 33.53 2.49 9.76
C ALA A 88 32.10 2.19 9.26
N SER A 89 31.16 3.13 9.40
CA SER A 89 29.78 2.97 8.93
C SER A 89 29.70 2.80 7.42
N LEU A 90 30.46 3.60 6.65
CA LEU A 90 30.58 3.41 5.20
C LEU A 90 31.07 2.00 4.83
N ARG A 91 32.03 1.48 5.59
CA ARG A 91 32.56 0.13 5.38
C ARG A 91 31.55 -0.95 5.73
N VAL A 92 30.82 -0.82 6.85
CA VAL A 92 29.74 -1.76 7.22
C VAL A 92 28.67 -1.79 6.13
N LEU A 93 28.19 -0.61 5.71
CA LEU A 93 27.17 -0.51 4.66
C LEU A 93 27.61 -1.21 3.38
N SER A 94 28.85 -0.94 2.94
CA SER A 94 29.42 -1.59 1.75
C SER A 94 29.54 -3.12 1.92
N GLN A 95 30.00 -3.60 3.08
CA GLN A 95 30.12 -5.04 3.37
C GLN A 95 28.75 -5.75 3.41
N GLN A 96 27.71 -5.02 3.81
CA GLN A 96 26.33 -5.50 3.81
C GLN A 96 25.63 -5.35 2.45
N GLY A 97 26.36 -4.95 1.40
CA GLY A 97 25.83 -4.83 0.05
C GLY A 97 24.97 -3.59 -0.20
N PHE A 98 25.03 -2.58 0.67
CA PHE A 98 24.41 -1.28 0.42
C PHE A 98 25.29 -0.43 -0.51
N MET A 99 24.66 0.20 -1.49
CA MET A 99 25.23 1.25 -2.31
C MET A 99 24.99 2.61 -1.69
N VAL A 100 26.06 3.32 -1.36
CA VAL A 100 25.97 4.68 -0.80
C VAL A 100 25.54 5.65 -1.89
N ARG A 101 24.36 6.26 -1.72
CA ARG A 101 23.81 7.25 -2.66
C ARG A 101 24.28 8.66 -2.36
N SER A 102 24.38 8.99 -1.07
CA SER A 102 24.87 10.27 -0.60
C SER A 102 25.61 10.07 0.72
N ALA A 103 26.70 10.79 0.89
CA ALA A 103 27.49 10.80 2.12
C ALA A 103 27.81 12.26 2.44
N ASP A 104 26.87 12.93 3.10
CA ASP A 104 27.00 14.33 3.48
C ASP A 104 27.63 14.44 4.86
N LYS A 105 28.95 14.63 4.87
CA LYS A 105 29.71 14.76 6.11
C LYS A 105 29.39 16.06 6.86
N ALA A 106 28.97 17.12 6.17
CA ALA A 106 28.66 18.40 6.83
C ALA A 106 27.37 18.31 7.64
N ASN A 107 26.39 17.54 7.15
CA ASN A 107 25.15 17.26 7.86
C ASN A 107 25.20 16.00 8.72
N ALA A 108 26.32 15.26 8.70
CA ALA A 108 26.51 13.99 9.38
C ALA A 108 25.44 12.94 8.99
N ILE A 109 25.16 12.81 7.69
CA ILE A 109 24.16 11.89 7.14
C ILE A 109 24.75 11.02 6.03
N ILE A 110 24.52 9.71 6.09
CA ILE A 110 24.76 8.76 5.01
C ILE A 110 23.43 8.20 4.53
N LEU A 111 23.17 8.28 3.24
CA LEU A 111 22.05 7.62 2.56
C LEU A 111 22.58 6.45 1.74
N ALA A 112 22.03 5.26 1.96
CA ALA A 112 22.45 4.07 1.26
C ALA A 112 21.27 3.18 0.91
N ASP A 113 21.28 2.62 -0.30
CA ASP A 113 20.23 1.75 -0.81
C ASP A 113 20.76 0.34 -1.03
N ARG A 114 19.91 -0.66 -0.81
CA ARG A 114 20.18 -2.05 -1.16
C ARG A 114 18.97 -2.64 -1.85
N GLU A 115 19.19 -3.26 -2.99
CA GLU A 115 18.17 -4.03 -3.69
C GLU A 115 18.44 -5.52 -3.55
N MET A 116 17.39 -6.31 -3.33
CA MET A 116 17.45 -7.76 -3.20
C MET A 116 16.27 -8.37 -3.92
N THR A 117 16.50 -9.30 -4.85
CA THR A 117 15.43 -10.10 -5.44
C THR A 117 14.94 -11.14 -4.43
N ASP A 118 13.62 -11.38 -4.38
CA ASP A 118 13.07 -12.45 -3.55
C ASP A 118 13.61 -13.81 -4.02
N GLN A 119 13.88 -14.70 -3.06
CA GLN A 119 14.46 -16.01 -3.36
C GLN A 119 13.43 -16.97 -3.97
N ASN A 120 12.15 -16.76 -3.71
CA ASN A 120 11.05 -17.61 -4.16
C ASN A 120 10.38 -17.04 -5.43
N ASP A 121 10.34 -15.71 -5.60
CA ASP A 121 9.79 -15.04 -6.78
C ASP A 121 10.75 -14.01 -7.40
N LYS A 122 11.29 -14.35 -8.57
CA LYS A 122 12.20 -13.46 -9.34
C LYS A 122 11.53 -12.17 -9.82
N ASN A 123 10.21 -12.12 -9.80
CA ASN A 123 9.44 -10.93 -10.14
C ASN A 123 9.27 -9.99 -8.95
N VAL A 124 9.65 -10.39 -7.74
CA VAL A 124 9.58 -9.54 -6.56
C VAL A 124 11.00 -9.06 -6.21
N SER A 125 11.17 -7.75 -6.04
CA SER A 125 12.38 -7.19 -5.44
C SER A 125 12.05 -6.35 -4.20
N TYR A 126 12.98 -6.33 -3.27
CA TYR A 126 12.96 -5.54 -2.05
C TYR A 126 14.04 -4.47 -2.17
N GLN A 127 13.64 -3.22 -2.12
CA GLN A 127 14.55 -2.09 -2.01
C GLN A 127 14.52 -1.58 -0.56
N ILE A 128 15.69 -1.60 0.09
CA ILE A 128 15.90 -1.04 1.42
C ILE A 128 16.67 0.27 1.28
N THR A 129 16.06 1.38 1.68
CA THR A 129 16.72 2.68 1.80
C THR A 129 17.03 2.95 3.26
N SER A 130 18.31 3.10 3.56
CA SER A 130 18.86 3.33 4.90
C SER A 130 19.43 4.74 5.02
N THR A 131 19.13 5.37 6.14
CA THR A 131 19.68 6.67 6.56
C THR A 131 20.44 6.46 7.85
N VAL A 132 21.74 6.77 7.85
CA VAL A 132 22.58 6.77 9.04
C VAL A 132 22.87 8.21 9.43
N THR A 133 22.59 8.59 10.67
CA THR A 133 22.89 9.91 11.21
C THR A 133 23.87 9.80 12.38
N PHE A 134 24.75 10.79 12.51
CA PHE A 134 25.77 10.83 13.55
C PHE A 134 25.59 12.09 14.40
N VAL A 135 25.64 11.94 15.71
CA VAL A 135 25.58 13.04 16.67
C VAL A 135 26.77 12.90 17.63
N PRO A 136 27.74 13.83 17.60
CA PRO A 136 28.85 13.80 18.55
C PRO A 136 28.33 14.14 19.96
N LEU A 137 28.57 13.26 20.94
CA LEU A 137 28.19 13.49 22.34
C LEU A 137 29.34 14.06 23.19
N GLY A 138 30.51 14.27 22.56
CA GLY A 138 31.73 14.68 23.25
C GLY A 138 32.55 13.50 23.76
N GLN A 139 33.75 13.78 24.28
CA GLN A 139 34.67 12.78 24.86
C GLN A 139 35.01 11.58 23.94
N GLY A 140 34.96 11.77 22.62
CA GLY A 140 35.21 10.69 21.67
C GLY A 140 34.08 9.66 21.61
N ILE A 141 32.85 10.06 21.96
CA ILE A 141 31.63 9.26 21.81
C ILE A 141 30.77 9.87 20.71
N THR A 142 30.25 9.04 19.82
CA THR A 142 29.30 9.41 18.76
C THR A 142 28.06 8.56 18.88
N GLN A 143 26.91 9.20 19.01
CA GLN A 143 25.62 8.53 18.87
C GLN A 143 25.33 8.33 17.39
N VAL A 144 24.95 7.12 17.02
CA VAL A 144 24.61 6.73 15.66
C VAL A 144 23.17 6.28 15.63
N SER A 145 22.37 6.85 14.75
CA SER A 145 21.00 6.42 14.49
C SER A 145 20.89 5.90 13.07
N LEU A 146 20.32 4.71 12.92
CA LEU A 146 20.03 4.07 11.65
C LEU A 146 18.50 4.00 11.48
N ALA A 147 17.99 4.56 10.40
CA ALA A 147 16.61 4.39 9.97
C ALA A 147 16.59 3.66 8.64
N ALA A 148 15.64 2.76 8.43
CA ALA A 148 15.55 2.00 7.19
C ALA A 148 14.09 1.85 6.75
N ASN A 149 13.85 2.03 5.45
CA ASN A 149 12.56 1.86 4.82
C ASN A 149 12.67 0.79 3.74
N GLN A 150 11.71 -0.12 3.72
CA GLN A 150 11.58 -1.15 2.70
C GLN A 150 10.46 -0.79 1.73
N THR A 151 10.76 -0.92 0.44
CA THR A 151 9.79 -0.89 -0.65
C THR A 151 9.84 -2.24 -1.35
N THR A 152 8.69 -2.86 -1.57
CA THR A 152 8.56 -4.11 -2.33
C THR A 152 8.03 -3.78 -3.71
N GLU A 153 8.77 -4.17 -4.74
CA GLU A 153 8.41 -3.97 -6.14
C GLU A 153 8.06 -5.31 -6.78
N LEU A 154 6.95 -5.33 -7.53
CA LEU A 154 6.55 -6.46 -8.36
C LEU A 154 6.80 -6.09 -9.82
N HIS A 155 7.72 -6.80 -10.45
CA HIS A 155 8.08 -6.73 -11.86
C HIS A 155 7.16 -7.64 -12.67
N ARG A 156 6.22 -7.09 -13.42
CA ARG A 156 5.36 -7.86 -14.31
C ARG A 156 5.78 -7.64 -15.75
N LYS A 157 5.96 -8.75 -16.48
CA LYS A 157 6.08 -8.75 -17.93
C LYS A 157 4.68 -8.78 -18.55
N GLU A 158 4.30 -7.72 -19.23
CA GLU A 158 3.03 -7.64 -19.96
C GLU A 158 3.30 -7.81 -21.44
N TYR A 159 2.50 -8.66 -22.10
CA TYR A 159 2.63 -8.92 -23.53
C TYR A 159 1.71 -7.97 -24.30
N VAL A 160 2.26 -7.28 -25.29
CA VAL A 160 1.50 -6.45 -26.22
C VAL A 160 1.03 -7.33 -27.37
N TRP A 161 -0.28 -7.47 -27.51
CA TRP A 161 -0.88 -8.37 -28.49
C TRP A 161 -1.28 -7.64 -29.77
N TRP A 162 -1.08 -8.30 -30.91
CA TRP A 162 -1.68 -7.89 -32.17
C TRP A 162 -3.14 -8.29 -32.19
N HIS A 163 -4.00 -7.32 -32.48
CA HIS A 163 -5.44 -7.53 -32.49
C HIS A 163 -5.95 -7.57 -33.94
N LEU A 164 -6.55 -8.68 -34.35
CA LEU A 164 -7.28 -8.75 -35.64
C LEU A 164 -8.61 -8.02 -35.48
N LEU A 165 -8.86 -7.04 -36.36
CA LEU A 165 -10.05 -6.18 -36.33
C LEU A 165 -10.29 -5.55 -34.94
N TRP A 166 -9.23 -5.23 -34.20
CA TRP A 166 -9.26 -4.68 -32.84
C TRP A 166 -9.92 -5.57 -31.76
N LEU A 167 -10.47 -6.75 -32.11
CA LEU A 167 -11.28 -7.55 -31.20
C LEU A 167 -10.60 -8.82 -30.69
N ILE A 168 -9.72 -9.45 -31.49
CA ILE A 168 -9.15 -10.76 -31.16
C ILE A 168 -7.61 -10.66 -31.07
N PRO A 169 -7.01 -10.85 -29.88
CA PRO A 169 -5.55 -10.94 -29.77
C PRO A 169 -5.06 -12.25 -30.40
N LEU A 170 -4.28 -12.19 -31.48
CA LEU A 170 -3.85 -13.39 -32.23
C LEU A 170 -2.42 -13.82 -31.94
N PHE A 171 -1.47 -12.88 -31.79
CA PHE A 171 -0.08 -13.19 -31.46
C PHE A 171 0.59 -12.01 -30.75
N PRO A 172 1.51 -12.28 -29.80
CA PRO A 172 2.25 -11.23 -29.11
C PRO A 172 3.24 -10.57 -30.08
N ILE A 173 3.21 -9.23 -30.18
CA ILE A 173 4.15 -8.44 -31.01
C ILE A 173 5.32 -7.93 -30.17
N GLY A 174 5.13 -7.81 -28.86
CA GLY A 174 6.14 -7.26 -27.97
C GLY A 174 5.86 -7.59 -26.52
N SER A 175 6.78 -7.17 -25.66
CA SER A 175 6.60 -7.24 -24.21
C SER A 175 7.08 -5.95 -23.57
N GLU A 176 6.28 -5.42 -22.65
CA GLU A 176 6.63 -4.31 -21.78
C GLU A 176 6.95 -4.86 -20.38
N TYR A 177 7.96 -4.27 -19.74
CA TYR A 177 8.32 -4.59 -18.36
C TYR A 177 7.83 -3.45 -17.46
N ASN A 178 6.88 -3.75 -16.59
CA ASN A 178 6.30 -2.78 -15.66
C ASN A 178 6.69 -3.17 -14.24
N SER A 179 7.26 -2.24 -13.46
CA SER A 179 7.48 -2.41 -12.03
C SER A 179 6.39 -1.67 -11.25
N VAL A 180 5.72 -2.38 -10.34
CA VAL A 180 4.67 -1.81 -9.50
C VAL A 180 5.09 -1.93 -8.04
N VAL A 181 5.13 -0.81 -7.33
CA VAL A 181 5.35 -0.81 -5.88
C VAL A 181 4.10 -1.39 -5.21
N THR A 182 4.27 -2.54 -4.54
CA THR A 182 3.16 -3.26 -3.89
C THR A 182 3.06 -2.96 -2.41
N GLN A 183 4.19 -2.74 -1.73
CA GLN A 183 4.25 -2.46 -0.30
C GLN A 183 5.34 -1.44 0.01
N ARG A 184 5.08 -0.57 0.99
CA ARG A 184 6.07 0.36 1.56
C ARG A 184 5.91 0.35 3.08
N GLY A 185 7.02 0.21 3.80
CA GLY A 185 7.01 0.24 5.26
C GLY A 185 8.39 0.54 5.83
N THR A 186 8.43 0.90 7.11
CA THR A 186 9.66 1.03 7.87
C THR A 186 10.13 -0.35 8.31
N VAL A 187 11.44 -0.61 8.25
CA VAL A 187 12.01 -1.87 8.72
C VAL A 187 11.91 -1.90 10.25
N GLN A 188 11.06 -2.78 10.79
CA GLN A 188 10.88 -2.90 12.25
C GLN A 188 11.71 -4.03 12.88
N ASN A 189 12.44 -4.81 12.08
CA ASN A 189 13.21 -5.96 12.57
C ASN A 189 14.43 -5.49 13.40
N PRO A 190 14.50 -5.79 14.72
CA PRO A 190 15.63 -5.41 15.56
C PRO A 190 16.97 -6.04 15.14
N GLU A 191 16.94 -7.24 14.56
CA GLU A 191 18.16 -7.96 14.12
C GLU A 191 18.87 -7.22 12.99
N PHE A 192 18.12 -6.51 12.14
CA PHE A 192 18.68 -5.66 11.10
C PHE A 192 19.59 -4.59 11.69
N TYR A 193 19.10 -3.90 12.73
CA TYR A 193 19.83 -2.84 13.42
C TYR A 193 21.00 -3.40 14.23
N ALA A 194 20.77 -4.48 14.98
CA ALA A 194 21.82 -5.15 15.74
C ALA A 194 22.97 -5.59 14.83
N GLY A 195 22.67 -6.18 13.67
CA GLY A 195 23.67 -6.59 12.69
C GLY A 195 24.53 -5.42 12.17
N PHE A 196 23.94 -4.24 11.95
CA PHE A 196 24.72 -3.05 11.60
C PHE A 196 25.65 -2.61 12.74
N PHE A 197 25.12 -2.45 13.94
CA PHE A 197 25.89 -1.92 15.07
C PHE A 197 26.97 -2.88 15.58
N ASP A 198 26.73 -4.19 15.54
CA ASP A 198 27.72 -5.19 15.93
C ASP A 198 28.91 -5.18 14.98
N ASN A 199 28.66 -5.15 13.67
CA ASN A 199 29.73 -5.02 12.67
C ASN A 199 30.49 -3.69 12.81
N LEU A 200 29.79 -2.61 13.16
CA LEU A 200 30.42 -1.31 13.41
C LEU A 200 31.39 -1.37 14.60
N LYS A 201 30.97 -1.96 15.72
CA LYS A 201 31.81 -2.15 16.92
C LYS A 201 33.02 -3.02 16.64
N VAL A 202 32.85 -4.10 15.88
CA VAL A 202 33.95 -5.00 15.49
C VAL A 202 35.01 -4.22 14.71
N LEU A 203 34.61 -3.48 13.66
CA LEU A 203 35.56 -2.70 12.85
C LEU A 203 36.31 -1.63 13.66
N LEU A 204 35.67 -1.03 14.66
CA LEU A 204 36.29 -0.02 15.51
C LEU A 204 37.24 -0.61 16.56
N LYS A 205 36.95 -1.82 17.05
CA LYS A 205 37.86 -2.57 17.93
C LYS A 205 39.14 -3.00 17.20
N ASP A 206 39.01 -3.56 16.00
CA ASP A 206 40.14 -4.07 15.22
C ASP A 206 41.15 -2.97 14.86
N LYS A 207 40.66 -1.75 14.61
CA LYS A 207 41.52 -0.60 14.29
C LYS A 207 42.21 0.00 15.54
N THR A 208 41.61 -0.17 16.71
CA THR A 208 42.22 0.24 17.98
C THR A 208 43.36 -0.71 18.38
N ALA A 209 43.21 -2.01 18.11
CA ALA A 209 44.27 -3.02 18.35
C ALA A 209 45.46 -2.89 17.37
N ASN A 210 45.20 -2.52 16.11
CA ASN A 210 46.26 -2.37 15.09
C ASN A 210 46.88 -0.96 15.02
N GLY A 211 46.39 0.00 15.81
CA GLY A 211 46.87 1.38 15.84
C GLY A 211 48.13 1.62 16.71
N ILE A 212 48.63 0.62 17.43
CA ILE A 212 49.85 0.70 18.26
C ILE A 212 51.06 0.11 17.51
N LYS A 213 51.22 0.45 16.22
CA LYS A 213 52.46 0.24 15.47
C LYS A 213 52.64 1.32 14.41
N LYS A 214 52.97 2.54 14.83
CA LYS A 214 54.04 3.37 14.23
C LYS A 214 54.19 4.69 14.97
#